data_AF-A0A0D0FWB0-F1
#
_entry.id   AF-A0A0D0FWB0-F1
#
_cell.length_a   1.000
_cell.length_b   1.000
_cell.length_c   1.000
_cell.angle_alpha   90.00
_cell.angle_beta   90.00
_cell.angle_gamma   90.00
#
_symmetry.space_group_name_H-M   'P 1'
#
loop_
_entity.id
_entity.type
_entity.pdbx_description
1 polymer ?
#
loop_
_entity_poly.entity_id
_entity_poly.type
_entity_poly.pdbx_seq_one_letter_code
_entity_poly.pdbx_strand_id
1 'polypeptide(L)' 'MATLLECLRELPADLVMRDLAAVRDEVATVAAHIERVHRDEDGYEIRKESRNYGRNELVAVGLIDGSAMYREMK' A
#
# COMPACT_ATOMS: atom_id res chain seq x y z
N MET A 1 -6.65 14.99 -4.94
CA MET A 1 -5.53 14.03 -4.93
C MET A 1 -5.82 13.11 -3.77
N ALA A 2 -5.66 11.79 -3.91
CA ALA A 2 -6.05 10.88 -2.83
C ALA A 2 -5.05 10.94 -1.68
N THR A 3 -5.56 10.83 -0.45
CA THR A 3 -4.71 10.64 0.73
C THR A 3 -4.30 9.17 0.88
N LEU A 4 -3.31 8.90 1.73
CA LEU A 4 -2.89 7.52 2.02
C LEU A 4 -4.06 6.71 2.61
N LEU A 5 -4.79 7.32 3.55
CA LEU A 5 -5.91 6.69 4.23
C LEU A 5 -7.07 6.37 3.27
N GLU A 6 -7.34 7.26 2.31
CA GLU A 6 -8.32 7.03 1.26
C GLU A 6 -7.91 5.83 0.39
N CYS A 7 -6.66 5.79 -0.08
CA CYS A 7 -6.16 4.66 -0.86
C CYS A 7 -6.25 3.33 -0.10
N LEU A 8 -5.92 3.31 1.20
CA LEU A 8 -6.00 2.10 2.00
C LEU A 8 -7.46 1.64 2.22
N ARG A 9 -8.42 2.58 2.34
CA ARG A 9 -9.85 2.27 2.52
C ARG A 9 -10.51 1.69 1.27
N GLU A 10 -9.95 1.93 0.09
CA GLU A 10 -10.42 1.31 -1.16
C GLU A 10 -9.98 -0.15 -1.31
N LEU A 11 -9.07 -0.63 -0.46
CA LEU A 11 -8.56 -2.00 -0.49
C LEU A 11 -9.32 -2.92 0.48
N PRO A 12 -9.35 -4.25 0.22
CA PRO A 12 -9.90 -5.22 1.16
C PRO A 12 -9.18 -5.15 2.51
N ALA A 13 -9.95 -5.10 3.60
CA ALA A 13 -9.42 -4.91 4.95
C ALA A 13 -8.49 -6.05 5.41
N ASP A 14 -8.71 -7.27 4.90
CA ASP A 14 -7.96 -8.49 5.15
C ASP A 14 -6.74 -8.66 4.23
N LEU A 15 -6.57 -7.77 3.23
CA LEU A 15 -5.42 -7.79 2.34
C LEU A 15 -4.14 -7.56 3.15
N VAL A 16 -3.19 -8.48 3.01
CA VAL A 16 -1.90 -8.40 3.70
C VAL A 16 -0.94 -7.56 2.86
N MET A 17 -0.39 -6.52 3.47
CA MET A 17 0.57 -5.62 2.83
C MET A 17 1.83 -5.46 3.67
N ARG A 18 2.95 -5.31 2.98
CA ARG A 18 4.24 -4.92 3.55
C ARG A 18 4.41 -3.41 3.47
N ASP A 19 4.66 -2.78 4.61
CA ASP A 19 5.12 -1.41 4.71
C ASP A 19 6.61 -1.35 4.33
N LEU A 20 6.93 -0.51 3.34
CA LEU A 20 8.27 -0.32 2.79
C LEU A 20 9.00 0.87 3.42
N ALA A 21 8.29 1.74 4.13
CA ALA A 21 8.85 2.87 4.85
C ALA A 21 9.19 2.51 6.30
N ALA A 22 8.61 1.44 6.84
CA ALA A 22 8.91 0.93 8.17
C ALA A 22 10.40 0.51 8.29
N VAL A 23 11.01 0.82 9.44
CA VAL A 23 12.41 0.47 9.77
C VAL A 23 12.63 -1.05 9.79
N ARG A 24 11.55 -1.81 10.02
CA ARG A 24 11.54 -3.27 9.95
C ARG A 24 10.52 -3.69 8.92
N ASP A 25 10.75 -4.86 8.32
CA ASP A 25 9.81 -5.49 7.40
C ASP A 25 8.48 -5.76 8.10
N GLU A 26 7.59 -4.78 8.04
CA GLU A 26 6.33 -4.78 8.74
C GLU A 26 5.23 -5.23 7.78
N VAL A 27 4.76 -6.45 8.01
CA VAL A 27 3.68 -7.07 7.24
C VAL A 27 2.45 -7.12 8.13
N ALA A 28 1.37 -6.48 7.68
CA ALA A 28 0.10 -6.45 8.39
C ALA A 28 -1.06 -6.36 7.40
N THR A 29 -2.27 -6.62 7.90
CA THR A 29 -3.51 -6.39 7.13
C THR A 29 -3.73 -4.89 6.89
N VAL A 30 -4.42 -4.53 5.81
CA VAL A 30 -4.85 -3.14 5.54
C VAL A 30 -5.55 -2.51 6.74
N ALA A 31 -6.42 -3.24 7.44
CA ALA A 31 -7.09 -2.74 8.65
C ALA A 31 -6.08 -2.28 9.73
N ALA A 32 -5.08 -3.11 10.02
CA ALA A 32 -4.03 -2.79 10.99
C ALA A 32 -3.14 -1.62 10.54
N HIS A 33 -2.89 -1.47 9.24
CA HIS A 33 -2.17 -0.31 8.70
C HIS A 33 -2.98 0.98 8.86
N ILE A 34 -4.29 0.95 8.57
CA ILE A 34 -5.20 2.08 8.77
C ILE A 34 -5.16 2.58 10.23
N GLU A 35 -5.14 1.69 11.21
CA GLU A 35 -5.08 2.06 12.63
C GLU A 35 -3.76 2.75 13.04
N ARG A 36 -2.68 2.50 12.29
CA ARG A 36 -1.32 3.01 12.57
C ARG A 36 -0.99 4.31 11.83
N VAL A 37 -1.76 4.64 10.79
CA VAL A 37 -1.58 5.90 10.05
C VAL A 37 -2.03 7.06 10.94
N HIS A 38 -1.06 7.68 11.61
CA HIS A 38 -1.30 8.84 12.47
C HIS A 38 -1.23 10.18 11.72
N ARG A 39 -0.61 10.20 10.53
CA ARG A 39 -0.46 11.38 9.69
C ARG A 39 -0.86 11.04 8.27
N ASP A 40 -1.88 11.72 7.78
CA ASP A 40 -2.40 11.57 6.42
C ASP A 40 -1.95 12.76 5.59
N GLU A 41 -1.37 12.49 4.43
CA GLU A 41 -0.89 13.51 3.49
C GLU A 41 -1.53 13.24 2.12
N ASP A 42 -1.76 14.30 1.36
CA ASP A 42 -2.21 14.20 -0.03
C ASP A 42 -1.06 13.71 -0.92
N GLY A 43 -1.39 12.94 -1.96
CA GLY A 43 -0.44 12.61 -3.03
C GLY A 43 -0.13 11.13 -3.20
N TYR A 44 -1.09 10.27 -2.87
CA TYR A 44 -0.97 8.82 -3.01
C TYR A 44 -1.86 8.28 -4.14
N GLU A 45 -1.49 7.10 -4.63
CA GLU A 45 -2.24 6.34 -5.63
C GLU A 45 -2.18 4.83 -5.37
N ILE A 46 -3.23 4.13 -5.83
CA ILE A 46 -3.27 2.67 -5.92
C ILE A 46 -2.89 2.26 -7.33
N ARG A 47 -1.91 1.36 -7.46
CA ARG A 47 -1.45 0.82 -8.73
C ARG A 47 -1.32 -0.70 -8.71
N LYS A 48 -1.51 -1.31 -9.87
CA LYS A 48 -1.22 -2.73 -10.09
C LYS A 48 0.18 -2.86 -10.66
N GLU A 49 1.09 -3.45 -9.89
CA GLU A 49 2.44 -3.76 -10.34
C GLU A 49 2.47 -5.18 -10.93
N SER A 50 2.97 -5.31 -12.16
CA SER A 50 3.28 -6.61 -12.76
C SER A 50 4.68 -7.06 -12.34
N ARG A 51 4.78 -8.25 -11.73
CA ARG A 51 6.03 -8.95 -11.46
C ARG A 51 6.17 -10.18 -12.36
N ASN A 52 7.40 -10.69 -12.46
CA ASN A 52 7.72 -11.91 -13.22
C ASN A 52 7.22 -11.86 -14.66
N TYR A 53 7.50 -10.76 -15.38
CA TYR A 53 7.06 -10.57 -16.78
C TYR A 53 5.54 -10.69 -16.97
N GLY A 54 4.75 -10.14 -16.02
CA GLY A 54 3.28 -10.16 -16.08
C GLY A 54 2.64 -11.47 -15.59
N ARG A 55 3.43 -12.42 -15.09
CA ARG A 55 2.86 -13.65 -14.49
C ARG A 55 2.16 -13.39 -13.16
N ASN A 56 2.64 -12.40 -12.40
CA ASN A 56 2.05 -12.05 -11.11
C ASN A 56 1.66 -10.57 -11.12
N GLU A 57 0.40 -10.29 -10.81
CA GLU A 57 -0.04 -8.93 -10.49
C GLU A 57 -0.17 -8.78 -8.99
N LEU A 58 0.34 -7.66 -8.47
CA LEU A 58 0.20 -7.28 -7.07
C LEU A 58 -0.28 -5.84 -6.95
N VAL A 59 -1.03 -5.56 -5.89
CA VAL A 59 -1.48 -4.20 -5.56
C VAL A 59 -0.41 -3.47 -4.76
N ALA A 60 -0.17 -2.21 -5.10
CA ALA A 60 0.72 -1.32 -4.35
C ALA A 60 0.06 0.04 -4.12
N VAL A 61 0.34 0.64 -2.95
CA VAL A 61 -0.02 2.03 -2.63
C VAL A 61 1.27 2.82 -2.52
N GLY A 62 1.36 3.98 -3.15
CA GLY A 62 2.55 4.83 -3.08
C GLY A 62 2.31 6.25 -3.52
N LEU A 63 3.36 7.06 -3.48
CA LEU A 63 3.31 8.43 -3.97
C LEU A 63 2.97 8.44 -5.46
N ILE A 64 2.15 9.40 -5.89
CA ILE A 64 1.83 9.63 -7.30
C ILE A 64 3.12 9.79 -8.10
N ASP A 65 3.28 8.99 -9.15
CA ASP A 65 4.48 8.95 -9.99
C ASP A 65 5.79 8.69 -9.21
N GLY A 66 5.68 8.18 -7.98
CA GLY A 66 6.78 8.04 -7.03
C GLY A 66 6.92 6.63 -6.47
N SER A 67 7.61 6.52 -5.34
CA SER A 67 7.91 5.25 -4.68
C SER A 67 6.68 4.60 -4.04
N ALA A 68 6.66 3.26 -3.99
CA ALA A 68 5.66 2.49 -3.26
C ALA A 68 5.92 2.57 -1.75
N MET A 69 4.86 2.76 -0.97
CA MET A 69 4.88 2.71 0.50
C MET A 69 4.36 1.37 1.00
N TYR A 70 3.33 0.81 0.36
CA TYR A 70 2.77 -0.49 0.70
C TYR A 70 2.74 -1.41 -0.52
N ARG A 71 3.07 -2.68 -0.31
CA ARG A 71 2.94 -3.73 -1.33
C ARG A 71 2.16 -4.92 -0.81
N GLU A 72 1.21 -5.39 -1.58
CA GLU A 72 0.54 -6.67 -1.34
C GLU A 72 1.57 -7.80 -1.20
N MET A 73 1.34 -8.64 -0.19
CA MET A 73 2.06 -9.89 0.02
C MET A 73 1.14 -11.04 -0.42
N LYS A 74 1.64 -11.87 -1.34
CA LYS A 74 1.05 -13.16 -1.74
C LYS A 74 1.98 -14.29 -1.32
#